data_AF-A0A6N4TF52-F1
#
_entry.id   AF-A0A6N4TF52-F1
#
_cell.length_a   1.000
_cell.length_b   1.000
_cell.length_c   1.000
_cell.angle_alpha   90.00
_cell.angle_beta   90.00
_cell.angle_gamma   90.00
#
_symmetry.space_group_name_H-M   'P 1'
#
loop_
_entity.id
_entity.type
_entity.pdbx_description
1 polymer ?
#
loop_
_entity_poly.entity_id
_entity_poly.type
_entity_poly.pdbx_seq_one_letter_code
_entity_poly.pdbx_strand_id
1 'polypeptide(L)'
;MELYLQNIMESIQFENLPSEWTNFDFVKFSDKKKLFDYQQDALKNVLKALYKYYKDFNADKRLFFQFYKNNGFSENLDFVINNNKILSIFEEFNNDYGITGNTIAFYNFINRMSFWMATGSGKTIVIVKLIELLINLMKENQIPKKDILFLTYREDLIDQFKSHIEEFNKSIGNLNINLNDLKQYDSIKRESRMNINNGVDIFYYRSDLISDEQKDKIIDFRNYDNNGNWYILLDEAHKGDREDSKRVCQ
;
A
#
# COMPACT_ATOMS: atom_id res chain seq x y z
N MET A 1 10.54 10.39 17.16
CA MET A 1 10.36 9.58 15.94
C MET A 1 10.79 10.46 14.78
N GLU A 2 11.86 10.09 14.09
CA GLU A 2 12.35 10.88 12.96
C GLU A 2 11.54 10.53 11.70
N LEU A 3 10.98 11.54 11.05
CA LEU A 3 10.10 11.38 9.89
C LEU A 3 10.93 11.42 8.60
N TYR A 4 11.90 10.52 8.47
CA TYR A 4 12.91 10.55 7.39
C TYR A 4 12.28 10.69 6.00
N LEU A 5 11.37 9.78 5.61
CA LEU A 5 10.76 9.84 4.28
C LEU A 5 10.01 11.16 4.06
N GLN A 6 9.24 11.61 5.05
CA GLN A 6 8.50 12.86 4.94
C GLN A 6 9.44 14.05 4.72
N ASN A 7 10.47 14.20 5.56
CA ASN A 7 11.43 15.28 5.46
C ASN A 7 12.16 15.28 4.10
N ILE A 8 12.54 14.09 3.63
CA ILE A 8 13.17 13.95 2.30
C ILE A 8 12.18 14.36 1.21
N MET A 9 10.93 13.91 1.26
CA MET A 9 9.93 14.25 0.24
C MET A 9 9.58 15.73 0.27
N GLU A 10 9.46 16.35 1.44
CA GLU A 10 9.17 17.79 1.59
C GLU A 10 10.31 18.67 1.06
N SER A 11 11.56 18.19 1.08
CA SER A 11 12.69 18.91 0.46
C SER A 11 12.63 18.97 -1.07
N ILE A 12 11.85 18.07 -1.70
CA ILE A 12 11.68 18.00 -3.15
C ILE A 12 10.48 18.84 -3.57
N GLN A 13 10.71 19.83 -4.43
CA GLN A 13 9.65 20.61 -5.06
C GLN A 13 8.79 19.72 -5.95
N PHE A 14 7.48 19.78 -5.76
CA PHE A 14 6.54 18.90 -6.46
C PHE A 14 6.50 19.21 -7.96
N GLU A 15 6.69 20.49 -8.31
CA GLU A 15 6.70 21.03 -9.66
C GLU A 15 7.89 20.53 -10.50
N ASN A 16 8.90 19.93 -9.87
CA ASN A 16 10.03 19.33 -10.57
C ASN A 16 9.71 17.94 -11.15
N LEU A 17 8.56 17.34 -10.81
CA LEU A 17 8.14 16.07 -11.39
C LEU A 17 7.55 16.29 -12.80
N PRO A 18 7.68 15.32 -13.72
CA PRO A 18 7.05 15.37 -15.03
C PRO A 18 5.53 15.57 -14.95
N SER A 19 4.93 16.10 -16.01
CA SER A 19 3.48 16.40 -16.07
C SER A 19 2.59 15.19 -15.80
N GLU A 20 3.02 14.00 -16.21
CA GLU A 20 2.35 12.72 -15.97
C GLU A 20 2.22 12.39 -14.47
N TRP A 21 3.03 13.02 -13.63
CA TRP A 21 3.06 12.83 -12.19
C TRP A 21 2.46 14.00 -11.40
N THR A 22 2.17 15.12 -12.06
CA THR A 22 1.66 16.35 -11.40
C THR A 22 0.26 16.73 -11.85
N ASN A 23 -0.21 16.23 -12.99
CA ASN A 23 -1.53 16.55 -13.56
C ASN A 23 -2.67 15.71 -12.94
N PHE A 24 -2.84 15.80 -11.61
CA PHE A 24 -3.93 15.17 -10.88
C PHE A 24 -4.78 16.22 -10.16
N ASP A 25 -6.10 15.99 -10.11
CA ASP A 25 -6.98 16.74 -9.22
C ASP A 25 -6.86 16.20 -7.80
N PHE A 26 -6.08 16.88 -6.96
CA PHE A 26 -5.97 16.55 -5.55
C PHE A 26 -7.14 17.06 -4.71
N VAL A 27 -7.91 18.02 -5.21
CA VAL A 27 -8.92 18.75 -4.44
C VAL A 27 -10.24 17.99 -4.44
N LYS A 28 -10.76 17.60 -5.61
CA LYS A 28 -12.08 16.96 -5.70
C LYS A 28 -12.01 15.50 -5.24
N PHE A 29 -12.90 15.14 -4.31
CA PHE A 29 -13.18 13.76 -3.95
C PHE A 29 -14.53 13.29 -4.50
N SER A 30 -15.56 14.09 -4.22
CA SER A 30 -16.92 13.87 -4.66
C SER A 30 -17.58 15.20 -4.97
N ASP A 31 -18.83 15.19 -5.42
CA ASP A 31 -19.59 16.43 -5.62
C ASP A 31 -19.83 17.19 -4.30
N LYS A 32 -19.69 16.51 -3.16
CA LYS A 32 -19.91 17.08 -1.82
C LYS A 32 -18.64 17.21 -0.99
N LYS A 33 -17.54 16.57 -1.39
CA LYS A 33 -16.31 16.50 -0.59
C LYS A 33 -15.09 16.97 -1.37
N LYS A 34 -14.27 17.76 -0.68
CA LYS A 34 -12.95 18.18 -1.12
C LYS A 34 -11.90 17.77 -0.09
N LEU A 35 -10.69 17.51 -0.55
CA LEU A 35 -9.56 17.22 0.32
C LEU A 35 -9.05 18.51 0.96
N PHE A 36 -8.71 18.43 2.23
CA PHE A 36 -7.97 19.49 2.93
C PHE A 36 -6.53 19.56 2.44
N ASP A 37 -5.87 20.71 2.61
CA ASP A 37 -4.51 20.93 2.13
C ASP A 37 -3.52 19.87 2.63
N TYR A 38 -3.58 19.50 3.91
CA TYR A 38 -2.72 18.45 4.46
C TYR A 38 -2.96 17.05 3.83
N GLN A 39 -4.18 16.76 3.38
CA GLN A 39 -4.49 15.51 2.68
C GLN A 39 -3.92 15.54 1.27
N GLN A 40 -3.98 16.69 0.61
CA GLN A 40 -3.38 16.90 -0.71
C GLN A 40 -1.85 16.79 -0.62
N ASP A 41 -1.23 17.41 0.38
CA ASP A 41 0.21 17.37 0.57
C ASP A 41 0.71 15.97 0.92
N ALA A 42 -0.05 15.19 1.69
CA ALA A 42 0.22 13.78 1.91
C ALA A 42 0.27 13.01 0.58
N LEU A 43 -0.71 13.21 -0.31
CA LEU A 43 -0.75 12.56 -1.63
C LEU A 43 0.39 13.03 -2.55
N LYS A 44 0.76 14.31 -2.54
CA LYS A 44 1.92 14.82 -3.27
C LYS A 44 3.22 14.17 -2.80
N ASN A 45 3.39 14.00 -1.48
CA ASN A 45 4.54 13.29 -0.92
C ASN A 45 4.59 11.82 -1.36
N VAL A 46 3.44 11.17 -1.50
CA VAL A 46 3.37 9.81 -2.06
C VAL A 46 3.86 9.78 -3.51
N LEU A 47 3.39 10.71 -4.35
CA LEU A 47 3.81 10.77 -5.75
C LEU A 47 5.31 11.02 -5.88
N LYS A 48 5.88 11.90 -5.06
CA LYS A 48 7.34 12.09 -4.99
C LYS A 48 8.07 10.81 -4.61
N ALA A 49 7.59 10.08 -3.60
CA ALA A 49 8.21 8.84 -3.16
C ALA A 49 8.12 7.74 -4.23
N LEU A 50 6.96 7.59 -4.85
CA LEU A 50 6.73 6.65 -5.95
C LEU A 50 7.59 6.98 -7.16
N TYR A 51 7.71 8.26 -7.53
CA TYR A 51 8.57 8.71 -8.63
C TYR A 51 10.02 8.37 -8.34
N LYS A 52 10.54 8.75 -7.17
CA LYS A 52 11.90 8.41 -6.75
C LYS A 52 12.14 6.91 -6.82
N TYR A 53 11.25 6.12 -6.21
CA TYR A 53 11.42 4.67 -6.17
C TYR A 53 11.38 4.02 -7.56
N TYR A 54 10.37 4.29 -8.37
CA TYR A 54 10.17 3.61 -9.65
C TYR A 54 10.95 4.20 -10.82
N LYS A 55 11.16 5.52 -10.85
CA LYS A 55 11.82 6.20 -11.99
C LYS A 55 13.30 6.47 -11.72
N ASP A 56 13.64 7.08 -10.59
CA ASP A 56 15.05 7.41 -10.33
C ASP A 56 15.87 6.19 -9.93
N PHE A 57 15.26 5.26 -9.17
CA PHE A 57 15.95 4.08 -8.64
C PHE A 57 15.53 2.77 -9.30
N ASN A 58 14.65 2.79 -10.32
CA ASN A 58 14.21 1.58 -11.04
C ASN A 58 13.68 0.45 -10.13
N ALA A 59 12.99 0.81 -9.05
CA ALA A 59 12.53 -0.10 -7.99
C ALA A 59 13.64 -0.87 -7.26
N ASP A 60 14.89 -0.39 -7.33
CA ASP A 60 16.01 -0.94 -6.57
C ASP A 60 15.96 -0.46 -5.12
N LYS A 61 15.63 -1.40 -4.21
CA LYS A 61 15.54 -1.15 -2.78
C LYS A 61 16.87 -0.73 -2.15
N ARG A 62 18.02 -1.20 -2.66
CA ARG A 62 19.34 -0.84 -2.12
C ARG A 62 19.68 0.60 -2.48
N LEU A 63 19.43 1.01 -3.72
CA LEU A 63 19.62 2.40 -4.14
C LEU A 63 18.67 3.33 -3.39
N PHE A 64 17.40 2.94 -3.22
CA PHE A 64 16.45 3.72 -2.44
C PHE A 64 16.87 3.83 -0.97
N PHE A 65 17.39 2.75 -0.37
CA PHE A 65 17.92 2.81 0.99
C PHE A 65 19.18 3.68 1.10
N GLN A 66 20.07 3.65 0.10
CA GLN A 66 21.22 4.55 0.05
C GLN A 66 20.79 6.01 -0.03
N PHE A 67 19.69 6.31 -0.74
CA PHE A 67 19.10 7.64 -0.77
C PHE A 67 18.64 8.10 0.62
N TYR A 68 18.05 7.23 1.45
CA TYR A 68 17.76 7.55 2.85
C TYR A 68 19.03 7.87 3.64
N LYS A 69 20.08 7.04 3.50
CA LYS A 69 21.37 7.25 4.20
C LYS A 69 22.02 8.59 3.82
N ASN A 70 21.98 8.93 2.55
CA ASN A 70 22.49 10.22 2.05
C ASN A 70 21.72 11.42 2.60
N ASN A 71 20.50 11.21 3.11
CA ASN A 71 19.67 12.22 3.75
C ASN A 71 19.60 12.06 5.28
N GLY A 72 20.63 11.47 5.89
CA GLY A 72 20.82 11.46 7.34
C GLY A 72 20.26 10.23 8.07
N PHE A 73 19.74 9.22 7.37
CA PHE A 73 19.37 7.96 8.01
C PHE A 73 20.62 7.20 8.47
N SER A 74 20.81 7.05 9.77
CA SER A 74 21.99 6.39 10.38
C SER A 74 21.67 5.18 11.25
N GLU A 75 20.39 4.88 11.49
CA GLU A 75 19.97 3.78 12.36
C GLU A 75 20.24 2.41 11.70
N ASN A 76 20.49 1.39 12.53
CA ASN A 76 20.49 0.00 12.08
C ASN A 76 19.14 -0.63 12.43
N LEU A 77 18.31 -0.85 11.41
CA LEU A 77 17.00 -1.48 11.53
C LEU A 77 16.97 -2.86 10.86
N ASP A 78 18.14 -3.50 10.70
CA ASP A 78 18.20 -4.87 10.19
C ASP A 78 17.37 -5.79 11.08
N PHE A 79 16.55 -6.63 10.45
CA PHE A 79 15.62 -7.50 11.16
C PHE A 79 16.35 -8.75 11.65
N VAL A 80 16.49 -8.87 12.97
CA VAL A 80 17.08 -10.04 13.62
C VAL A 80 16.00 -11.10 13.87
N ILE A 81 16.18 -12.27 13.27
CA ILE A 81 15.27 -13.40 13.39
C ILE A 81 15.59 -14.15 14.69
N ASN A 82 14.73 -13.95 15.69
CA ASN A 82 14.86 -14.55 17.03
C ASN A 82 13.91 -15.74 17.27
N ASN A 83 13.09 -16.12 16.28
CA ASN A 83 12.05 -17.13 16.42
C ASN A 83 12.05 -18.09 15.23
N ASN A 84 12.11 -19.40 15.49
CA ASN A 84 12.10 -20.45 14.45
C ASN A 84 10.83 -20.43 13.58
N LYS A 85 9.67 -20.03 14.12
CA LYS A 85 8.41 -19.89 13.35
C LYS A 85 8.45 -18.71 12.37
N ILE A 86 9.25 -17.68 12.68
CA ILE A 86 9.46 -16.52 11.79
C ILE A 86 10.51 -16.89 10.74
N LEU A 87 11.57 -17.60 11.16
CA LEU A 87 12.59 -18.12 10.25
C LEU A 87 11.98 -18.98 9.15
N SER A 88 11.13 -19.95 9.51
CA SER A 88 10.48 -20.83 8.53
C SER A 88 9.66 -20.07 7.49
N ILE A 89 9.02 -18.95 7.88
CA ILE A 89 8.29 -18.10 6.93
C ILE A 89 9.27 -17.43 5.98
N PHE A 90 10.32 -16.78 6.49
CA PHE A 90 11.25 -16.09 5.60
C PHE A 90 12.07 -17.04 4.74
N GLU A 91 12.29 -18.28 5.16
CA GLU A 91 12.88 -19.32 4.33
C GLU A 91 12.02 -19.64 3.10
N GLU A 92 10.68 -19.62 3.22
CA GLU A 92 9.76 -19.76 2.09
C GLU A 92 9.91 -18.59 1.08
N PHE A 93 10.31 -17.40 1.55
CA PHE A 93 10.47 -16.17 0.76
C PHE A 93 11.94 -15.72 0.61
N ASN A 94 12.91 -16.63 0.73
CA ASN A 94 14.33 -16.27 0.74
C ASN A 94 14.81 -15.60 -0.57
N ASN A 95 14.11 -15.83 -1.68
CA ASN A 95 14.36 -15.12 -2.94
C ASN A 95 14.06 -13.61 -2.84
N ASP A 96 13.08 -13.22 -2.02
CA ASP A 96 12.65 -11.83 -1.83
C ASP A 96 13.32 -11.18 -0.61
N TYR A 97 13.63 -11.99 0.41
CA TYR A 97 14.24 -11.57 1.67
C TYR A 97 15.48 -12.41 1.96
N GLY A 98 16.61 -12.04 1.34
CA GLY A 98 17.87 -12.74 1.55
C GLY A 98 18.27 -12.76 3.03
N ILE A 99 18.34 -13.96 3.60
CA ILE A 99 18.76 -14.19 4.98
C ILE A 99 20.28 -14.38 5.02
N THR A 100 20.98 -13.58 5.81
CA THR A 100 22.42 -13.77 6.09
C THR A 100 22.60 -14.03 7.57
N GLY A 101 23.03 -15.25 7.92
CA GLY A 101 23.00 -15.73 9.32
C GLY A 101 21.55 -15.81 9.82
N ASN A 102 21.21 -14.99 10.82
CA ASN A 102 19.85 -14.83 11.34
C ASN A 102 19.32 -13.40 11.12
N THR A 103 19.81 -12.70 10.10
CA THR A 103 19.47 -11.30 9.86
C THR A 103 19.00 -11.06 8.44
N ILE A 104 17.99 -10.21 8.30
CA ILE A 104 17.51 -9.70 7.01
C ILE A 104 17.82 -8.20 6.98
N ALA A 105 18.54 -7.78 5.96
CA ALA A 105 18.91 -6.37 5.82
C ALA A 105 17.67 -5.48 5.64
N PHE A 106 17.66 -4.32 6.31
CA PHE A 106 16.51 -3.43 6.38
C PHE A 106 16.05 -2.93 5.01
N TYR A 107 16.96 -2.79 4.05
CA TYR A 107 16.61 -2.36 2.70
C TYR A 107 15.53 -3.26 2.07
N ASN A 108 15.37 -4.52 2.49
CA ASN A 108 14.29 -5.37 1.97
C ASN A 108 12.89 -4.86 2.33
N PHE A 109 12.76 -4.01 3.35
CA PHE A 109 11.49 -3.48 3.87
C PHE A 109 11.26 -1.99 3.55
N ILE A 110 12.21 -1.31 2.90
CA ILE A 110 12.22 0.15 2.72
C ILE A 110 11.15 0.68 1.75
N ASN A 111 10.57 -0.18 0.91
CA ASN A 111 9.54 0.17 -0.07
C ASN A 111 8.14 0.28 0.58
N ARG A 112 8.06 0.95 1.73
CA ARG A 112 6.86 1.17 2.53
C ARG A 112 6.74 2.65 2.87
N MET A 113 5.50 3.11 3.02
CA MET A 113 5.19 4.46 3.48
C MET A 113 4.08 4.38 4.53
N SER A 114 4.11 5.30 5.49
CA SER A 114 3.17 5.31 6.61
C SER A 114 2.58 6.70 6.78
N PHE A 115 1.26 6.77 6.97
CA PHE A 115 0.55 8.01 7.23
C PHE A 115 0.19 8.09 8.71
N TRP A 116 0.88 8.96 9.44
CA TRP A 116 0.47 9.27 10.81
C TRP A 116 -0.55 10.42 10.78
N MET A 117 -1.83 10.08 10.89
CA MET A 117 -2.90 11.09 10.90
C MET A 117 -3.89 10.83 12.05
N ALA A 118 -4.37 11.91 12.67
CA ALA A 118 -5.30 11.85 13.80
C ALA A 118 -6.60 11.09 13.44
N THR A 119 -7.27 10.51 14.43
CA THR A 119 -8.61 9.93 14.23
C THR A 119 -9.58 11.04 13.79
N GLY A 120 -10.44 10.75 12.82
CA GLY A 120 -11.36 11.77 12.26
C GLY A 120 -10.75 12.71 11.21
N SER A 121 -9.45 12.63 10.91
CA SER A 121 -8.80 13.42 9.84
C SER A 121 -9.14 12.96 8.40
N GLY A 122 -10.08 12.04 8.24
CA GLY A 122 -10.47 11.55 6.91
C GLY A 122 -9.41 10.68 6.22
N LYS A 123 -8.63 9.88 6.96
CA LYS A 123 -7.64 8.93 6.39
C LYS A 123 -8.20 8.08 5.25
N THR A 124 -9.42 7.57 5.40
CA THR A 124 -10.08 6.74 4.38
C THR A 124 -10.26 7.47 3.04
N ILE A 125 -10.50 8.79 3.07
CA ILE A 125 -10.59 9.63 1.85
C ILE A 125 -9.23 9.68 1.15
N VAL A 126 -8.15 9.85 1.91
CA VAL A 126 -6.77 9.82 1.39
C VAL A 126 -6.45 8.46 0.77
N ILE A 127 -6.87 7.35 1.40
CA ILE A 127 -6.67 6.00 0.87
C ILE A 127 -7.38 5.82 -0.48
N VAL A 128 -8.64 6.25 -0.61
CA VAL A 128 -9.37 6.17 -1.88
C VAL A 128 -8.71 7.02 -2.97
N LYS A 129 -8.27 8.24 -2.66
CA LYS A 129 -7.53 9.08 -3.62
C LYS A 129 -6.17 8.48 -3.97
N LEU A 130 -5.49 7.83 -3.03
CA LEU A 130 -4.25 7.11 -3.32
C LEU A 130 -4.50 5.96 -4.31
N ILE A 131 -5.60 5.22 -4.15
CA ILE A 131 -6.01 4.18 -5.10
C ILE A 131 -6.22 4.78 -6.49
N GLU A 132 -6.93 5.91 -6.61
CA GLU A 132 -7.09 6.62 -7.87
C GLU A 132 -5.74 6.97 -8.52
N LEU A 133 -4.81 7.55 -7.75
CA LEU A 133 -3.47 7.91 -8.24
C LEU A 133 -2.71 6.68 -8.73
N LEU A 134 -2.69 5.59 -7.96
CA LEU A 134 -2.04 4.34 -8.36
C LEU A 134 -2.64 3.79 -9.66
N ILE A 135 -3.97 3.79 -9.79
CA ILE A 135 -4.64 3.31 -10.98
C ILE A 135 -4.28 4.15 -12.20
N ASN A 136 -4.28 5.48 -12.08
CA ASN A 136 -3.93 6.35 -13.19
C ASN A 136 -2.46 6.19 -13.60
N LEU A 137 -1.53 6.13 -12.63
CA LEU A 137 -0.11 5.86 -12.91
C LEU A 137 0.10 4.48 -13.57
N MET A 138 -0.66 3.45 -13.17
CA MET A 138 -0.62 2.13 -13.81
C MET A 138 -1.18 2.15 -15.24
N LYS A 139 -2.27 2.89 -15.49
CA LYS A 139 -2.86 3.05 -16.83
C LYS A 139 -1.88 3.73 -17.79
N GLU A 140 -1.16 4.75 -17.32
CA GLU A 140 -0.14 5.47 -18.08
C GLU A 140 1.22 4.75 -18.13
N ASN A 141 1.33 3.55 -17.55
CA ASN A 141 2.57 2.77 -17.44
C ASN A 141 3.71 3.54 -16.74
N GLN A 142 3.37 4.46 -15.84
CA GLN A 142 4.33 5.18 -15.01
C GLN A 142 4.87 4.29 -13.89
N ILE A 143 4.04 3.37 -13.37
CA ILE A 143 4.42 2.36 -12.39
C ILE A 143 3.96 0.96 -12.85
N PRO A 144 4.54 -0.13 -12.30
CA PRO A 144 4.13 -1.49 -12.65
C PRO A 144 2.65 -1.76 -12.39
N LYS A 145 1.99 -2.45 -13.31
CA LYS A 145 0.60 -2.89 -13.14
C LYS A 145 0.55 -4.04 -12.13
N LYS A 146 -0.09 -3.80 -10.99
CA LYS A 146 -0.26 -4.75 -9.89
C LYS A 146 -1.68 -4.68 -9.35
N ASP A 147 -2.11 -5.74 -8.69
CA ASP A 147 -3.39 -5.76 -7.99
C ASP A 147 -3.30 -4.91 -6.72
N ILE A 148 -4.43 -4.32 -6.29
CA ILE A 148 -4.50 -3.50 -5.06
C ILE A 148 -5.27 -4.28 -4.00
N LEU A 149 -4.67 -4.42 -2.81
CA LEU A 149 -5.26 -5.07 -1.65
C LEU A 149 -5.38 -4.09 -0.49
N PHE A 150 -6.60 -3.85 -0.01
CA PHE A 150 -6.89 -3.05 1.17
C PHE A 150 -7.18 -3.96 2.39
N LEU A 151 -6.44 -3.77 3.48
CA LEU A 151 -6.61 -4.54 4.71
C LEU A 151 -6.91 -3.63 5.89
N THR A 152 -7.93 -4.00 6.66
CA THR A 152 -8.28 -3.34 7.93
C THR A 152 -8.80 -4.36 8.94
N TYR A 153 -8.93 -4.00 10.21
CA TYR A 153 -9.22 -4.96 11.29
C TYR A 153 -10.68 -4.96 11.75
N ARG A 154 -11.52 -3.98 11.36
CA ARG A 154 -12.92 -3.89 11.77
C ARG A 154 -13.87 -3.82 10.59
N GLU A 155 -15.08 -4.37 10.78
CA GLU A 155 -16.14 -4.35 9.76
C GLU A 155 -16.67 -2.94 9.48
N ASP A 156 -16.82 -2.10 10.50
CA ASP A 156 -17.28 -0.73 10.33
C ASP A 156 -16.32 0.13 9.47
N LEU A 157 -15.01 -0.13 9.54
CA LEU A 157 -14.01 0.51 8.68
C LEU A 157 -14.13 0.03 7.23
N ILE A 158 -14.45 -1.24 7.01
CA ILE A 158 -14.73 -1.78 5.67
C ILE A 158 -15.98 -1.13 5.09
N ASP A 159 -17.05 -1.01 5.88
CA ASP A 159 -18.30 -0.40 5.44
C ASP A 159 -18.11 1.10 5.15
N GLN A 160 -17.33 1.81 5.96
CA GLN A 160 -16.92 3.18 5.69
C GLN A 160 -16.14 3.29 4.37
N PHE A 161 -15.18 2.39 4.13
CA PHE A 161 -14.40 2.36 2.90
C PHE A 161 -15.30 2.10 1.67
N LYS A 162 -16.21 1.11 1.75
CA LYS A 162 -17.21 0.83 0.70
C LYS A 162 -18.05 2.06 0.37
N SER A 163 -18.58 2.74 1.39
CA SER A 163 -19.40 3.94 1.19
C SER A 163 -18.61 5.06 0.49
N HIS A 164 -17.34 5.25 0.84
CA HIS A 164 -16.47 6.23 0.18
C HIS A 164 -16.15 5.87 -1.27
N ILE A 165 -15.94 4.59 -1.59
CA ILE A 165 -15.75 4.12 -2.98
C ILE A 165 -17.02 4.38 -3.81
N GLU A 166 -18.21 4.07 -3.27
CA GLU A 166 -19.47 4.35 -3.96
C GLU A 166 -19.68 5.83 -4.22
N GLU A 167 -19.38 6.69 -3.24
CA GLU A 167 -19.47 8.14 -3.38
C GLU A 167 -18.49 8.67 -4.43
N PHE A 168 -17.26 8.17 -4.40
CA PHE A 168 -16.20 8.51 -5.35
C PHE A 168 -16.61 8.12 -6.77
N ASN A 169 -16.98 6.85 -7.01
CA ASN A 169 -17.39 6.34 -8.31
C ASN A 169 -18.58 7.11 -8.92
N LYS A 170 -19.54 7.55 -8.10
CA LYS A 170 -20.68 8.36 -8.56
C LYS A 170 -20.28 9.76 -9.04
N SER A 171 -19.19 10.30 -8.49
CA SER A 171 -18.78 11.70 -8.72
C SER A 171 -17.67 11.84 -9.75
N ILE A 172 -16.91 10.76 -9.98
CA ILE A 172 -15.72 10.72 -10.82
C ILE A 172 -16.03 9.88 -12.08
N GLY A 173 -16.21 10.56 -13.22
CA GLY A 173 -16.69 9.92 -14.45
C GLY A 173 -15.63 9.17 -15.26
N ASN A 174 -14.33 9.32 -14.93
CA ASN A 174 -13.21 8.73 -15.69
C ASN A 174 -12.64 7.45 -15.06
N LEU A 175 -13.09 7.08 -13.86
CA LEU A 175 -12.62 5.90 -13.14
C LEU A 175 -13.75 5.27 -12.35
N ASN A 176 -13.94 3.97 -12.55
CA ASN A 176 -14.85 3.16 -11.75
C ASN A 176 -14.05 2.09 -11.02
N ILE A 177 -14.16 2.05 -9.69
CA ILE A 177 -13.47 1.09 -8.83
C ILE A 177 -14.46 0.00 -8.42
N ASN A 178 -14.16 -1.25 -8.78
CA ASN A 178 -14.94 -2.41 -8.37
C ASN A 178 -14.31 -3.00 -7.11
N LEU A 179 -15.01 -2.92 -5.99
CA LEU A 179 -14.51 -3.40 -4.71
C LEU A 179 -14.97 -4.84 -4.44
N ASN A 180 -14.01 -5.75 -4.32
CA ASN A 180 -14.26 -7.19 -4.22
C ASN A 180 -13.69 -7.80 -2.94
N ASP A 181 -14.37 -8.81 -2.40
CA ASP A 181 -13.83 -9.58 -1.27
C ASP A 181 -12.65 -10.44 -1.75
N LEU A 182 -11.55 -10.47 -0.97
CA LEU A 182 -10.37 -11.26 -1.31
C LEU A 182 -10.67 -12.75 -1.52
N LYS A 183 -11.70 -13.31 -0.87
CA LYS A 183 -12.12 -14.72 -1.08
C LYS A 183 -12.56 -15.00 -2.53
N GLN A 184 -12.93 -13.98 -3.28
CA GLN A 184 -13.38 -14.08 -4.67
C GLN A 184 -12.25 -13.82 -5.68
N TYR A 185 -11.01 -13.68 -5.22
CA TYR A 185 -9.85 -13.35 -6.06
C TYR A 185 -9.73 -14.26 -7.28
N ASP A 186 -9.72 -15.58 -7.10
CA ASP A 186 -9.56 -16.53 -8.20
C ASP A 186 -10.71 -16.49 -9.21
N SER A 187 -11.95 -16.32 -8.75
CA SER A 187 -13.11 -16.17 -9.64
C SER A 187 -13.00 -14.90 -10.47
N ILE A 188 -12.71 -13.77 -9.83
CA ILE A 188 -12.65 -12.47 -10.50
C ILE A 188 -11.48 -12.43 -11.49
N LYS A 189 -10.32 -12.98 -11.13
CA LYS A 189 -9.17 -13.02 -12.05
C LYS A 189 -9.40 -13.93 -13.25
N ARG A 190 -10.23 -14.97 -13.12
CA ARG A 190 -10.67 -15.78 -14.27
C ARG A 190 -11.68 -15.01 -15.13
N GLU A 191 -12.65 -14.35 -14.53
CA GLU A 191 -13.68 -13.58 -15.24
C GLU A 191 -13.12 -12.34 -15.95
N SER A 192 -12.21 -11.60 -15.30
CA SER A 192 -11.52 -10.42 -15.85
C SER A 192 -10.65 -10.76 -17.06
N ARG A 193 -10.16 -12.01 -17.17
CA ARG A 193 -9.50 -12.50 -18.39
C ARG A 193 -10.49 -12.77 -19.54
N MET A 194 -11.76 -12.99 -19.23
CA MET A 194 -12.81 -13.31 -20.20
C MET A 194 -13.64 -12.10 -20.62
N ASN A 195 -13.81 -11.10 -19.74
CA ASN A 195 -14.61 -9.91 -19.98
C ASN A 195 -13.78 -8.64 -19.82
N ILE A 196 -14.00 -7.67 -20.72
CA ILE A 196 -13.52 -6.30 -20.55
C ILE A 196 -14.46 -5.62 -19.55
N ASN A 197 -14.17 -5.77 -18.25
CA ASN A 197 -14.88 -5.02 -17.21
C ASN A 197 -14.61 -3.52 -17.38
N ASN A 198 -15.65 -2.69 -17.31
CA ASN A 198 -15.56 -1.22 -17.42
C ASN A 198 -15.03 -0.53 -16.14
N GLY A 199 -14.27 -1.25 -15.32
CA GLY A 199 -13.78 -0.77 -14.02
C GLY A 199 -12.48 -1.47 -13.63
N VAL A 200 -11.84 -0.95 -12.58
CA VAL A 200 -10.62 -1.54 -12.01
C VAL A 200 -10.98 -2.30 -10.74
N ASP A 201 -10.71 -3.60 -10.75
CA ASP A 201 -10.95 -4.49 -9.61
C ASP A 201 -9.89 -4.24 -8.53
N ILE A 202 -10.35 -3.94 -7.32
CA ILE A 202 -9.55 -3.88 -6.10
C ILE A 202 -10.10 -4.87 -5.09
N PHE A 203 -9.24 -5.37 -4.21
CA PHE A 203 -9.61 -6.37 -3.22
C PHE A 203 -9.55 -5.79 -1.82
N TYR A 204 -10.45 -6.22 -0.95
CA TYR A 204 -10.38 -5.92 0.47
C TYR A 204 -10.51 -7.17 1.32
N TYR A 205 -9.93 -7.13 2.52
CA TYR A 205 -10.15 -8.15 3.52
C TYR A 205 -9.92 -7.67 4.94
N ARG A 206 -10.40 -8.46 5.90
CA ARG A 206 -10.12 -8.26 7.32
C ARG A 206 -8.74 -8.79 7.69
N SER A 207 -7.84 -7.93 8.17
CA SER A 207 -6.46 -8.30 8.49
C SER A 207 -6.36 -9.32 9.61
N ASP A 208 -7.27 -9.27 10.60
CA ASP A 208 -7.35 -10.23 11.71
C ASP A 208 -7.69 -11.64 11.25
N LEU A 209 -8.39 -11.75 10.13
CA LEU A 209 -8.82 -12.98 9.51
C LEU A 209 -7.79 -13.59 8.53
N ILE A 210 -6.55 -13.07 8.48
CA ILE A 210 -5.46 -13.66 7.68
C ILE A 210 -4.50 -14.40 8.60
N SER A 211 -4.42 -15.74 8.53
CA SER A 211 -3.53 -16.55 9.38
C SER A 211 -2.73 -17.56 8.55
N ASP A 212 -1.86 -18.30 9.22
CA ASP A 212 -1.15 -19.48 8.70
C ASP A 212 -1.99 -20.78 8.71
N GLU A 213 -3.23 -20.74 9.21
CA GLU A 213 -4.15 -21.89 9.29
C GLU A 213 -5.52 -21.54 8.68
N GLN A 214 -6.04 -22.39 7.79
CA GLN A 214 -7.35 -22.17 7.18
C GLN A 214 -8.49 -22.64 8.11
N LYS A 215 -9.39 -21.72 8.48
CA LYS A 215 -10.71 -21.98 9.12
C LYS A 215 -11.77 -21.16 8.38
N ASP A 216 -13.07 -21.38 8.58
CA ASP A 216 -14.14 -20.78 7.74
C ASP A 216 -14.08 -19.24 7.54
N LYS A 217 -13.52 -18.50 8.51
CA LYS A 217 -13.26 -17.06 8.41
C LYS A 217 -11.79 -16.69 8.20
N ILE A 218 -10.86 -17.64 8.32
CA ILE A 218 -9.41 -17.39 8.30
C ILE A 218 -8.81 -17.85 6.96
N ILE A 219 -8.12 -16.95 6.25
CA ILE A 219 -7.45 -17.25 4.98
C ILE A 219 -5.94 -17.44 5.16
N ASP A 220 -5.35 -18.40 4.45
CA ASP A 220 -3.89 -18.53 4.33
C ASP A 220 -3.36 -17.45 3.38
N PHE A 221 -2.43 -16.62 3.86
CA PHE A 221 -1.80 -15.56 3.04
C PHE A 221 -1.09 -16.13 1.81
N ARG A 222 -0.60 -17.38 1.87
CA ARG A 222 0.06 -18.06 0.75
C ARG A 222 -0.85 -18.23 -0.46
N ASN A 223 -2.14 -18.41 -0.24
CA ASN A 223 -3.13 -18.54 -1.31
C ASN A 223 -3.32 -17.23 -2.09
N TYR A 224 -2.91 -16.10 -1.52
CA TYR A 224 -3.09 -14.78 -2.09
C TYR A 224 -1.77 -14.02 -2.26
N ASP A 225 -0.62 -14.70 -2.17
CA ASP A 225 0.71 -14.08 -2.28
C ASP A 225 0.90 -13.34 -3.61
N ASN A 226 0.31 -13.88 -4.70
CA ASN A 226 0.40 -13.32 -6.06
C ASN A 226 1.85 -13.04 -6.51
N ASN A 227 2.82 -13.79 -5.99
CA ASN A 227 4.25 -13.60 -6.20
C ASN A 227 4.69 -12.15 -5.86
N GLY A 228 4.15 -11.58 -4.79
CA GLY A 228 4.44 -10.20 -4.39
C GLY A 228 3.92 -9.11 -5.34
N ASN A 229 3.02 -9.44 -6.28
CA ASN A 229 2.46 -8.48 -7.24
C ASN A 229 1.24 -7.72 -6.70
N TRP A 230 1.43 -7.12 -5.52
CA TRP A 230 0.42 -6.31 -4.86
C TRP A 230 0.92 -4.89 -4.58
N TYR A 231 -0.01 -3.94 -4.62
CA TYR A 231 0.02 -2.75 -3.79
C TYR A 231 -0.86 -3.00 -2.56
N ILE A 232 -0.25 -3.06 -1.38
CA ILE A 232 -0.95 -3.35 -0.12
C ILE A 232 -1.17 -2.05 0.64
N LEU A 233 -2.43 -1.76 0.98
CA LEU A 233 -2.86 -0.63 1.78
C LEU A 233 -3.38 -1.13 3.12
N LEU A 234 -2.77 -0.68 4.22
CA LEU A 234 -3.11 -1.11 5.57
C LEU A 234 -3.75 0.05 6.34
N ASP A 235 -4.97 -0.14 6.85
CA ASP A 235 -5.63 0.82 7.76
C ASP A 235 -5.91 0.17 9.11
N GLU A 236 -5.18 0.64 10.13
CA GLU A 236 -5.23 0.13 11.51
C GLU A 236 -5.05 -1.40 11.66
N ALA A 237 -4.46 -2.07 10.66
CA ALA A 237 -4.29 -3.53 10.61
C ALA A 237 -3.46 -4.14 11.77
N HIS A 238 -2.74 -3.31 12.53
CA HIS A 238 -1.92 -3.71 13.68
C HIS A 238 -2.73 -3.92 14.98
N LYS A 239 -3.99 -3.46 15.06
CA LYS A 239 -4.83 -3.56 16.27
C LYS A 239 -5.64 -4.86 16.38
N GLY A 240 -5.39 -5.81 15.47
CA GLY A 240 -6.20 -7.01 15.29
C GLY A 240 -5.94 -8.17 16.27
N ASP A 241 -4.91 -8.14 17.12
CA ASP A 241 -4.80 -9.05 18.29
C ASP A 241 -3.71 -8.59 19.28
N ARG A 242 -3.99 -8.79 20.57
CA ARG A 242 -3.04 -8.72 21.70
C ARG A 242 -2.54 -10.14 21.92
N GLU A 243 -1.22 -10.29 22.04
CA GLU A 243 -0.47 -11.55 22.21
C GLU A 243 -0.03 -12.20 20.87
N ASP A 244 1.28 -12.09 20.61
CA ASP A 244 2.06 -12.81 19.56
C ASP A 244 1.77 -12.55 18.08
N SER A 245 1.42 -11.32 17.71
CA SER A 245 1.26 -10.99 16.29
C SER A 245 2.60 -10.90 15.55
N LYS A 246 2.85 -11.87 14.65
CA LYS A 246 3.84 -11.82 13.54
C LYS A 246 3.69 -10.59 12.61
N ARG A 247 2.72 -9.72 12.86
CA ARG A 247 2.33 -8.57 12.04
C ARG A 247 3.03 -7.26 12.43
N VAL A 248 4.01 -7.33 13.33
CA VAL A 248 4.84 -6.19 13.71
C VAL A 248 6.14 -6.23 12.90
N CYS A 249 6.13 -5.62 11.71
CA CYS A 249 7.33 -4.92 11.26
C CYS A 249 7.19 -3.50 11.81
N GLN A 250 7.81 -3.26 12.97
CA GLN A 250 8.21 -1.90 13.36
C GLN A 250 9.36 -1.45 12.46
#